data_AF-A0A7W8AXG7-F1
#
_entry.id   AF-A0A7W8AXG7-F1
#
_cell.length_a   1.000
_cell.length_b   1.000
_cell.length_c   1.000
_cell.angle_alpha   90.00
_cell.angle_beta   90.00
_cell.angle_gamma   90.00
#
_symmetry.space_group_name_H-M   'P 1'
#
loop_
_entity.id
_entity.type
_entity.pdbx_description
1 polymer ?
#
loop_
_entity_poly.entity_id
_entity_poly.type
_entity_poly.pdbx_seq_one_letter_code
_entity_poly.pdbx_strand_id
1 'polypeptide(L)'
;MPRRTIDIAFTRAKVAVFLDGCFWHGCPEHATQPKANAEWWRHKLDRNIARDTETNERLTDEGWIVLRFWEHEAPDRVAERVAAAVARQRRVRRPQSEGEQ
;
A
#
# COMPACT_ATOMS: atom_id res chain seq x y z
N MET A 1 3.39 -14.83 13.13
CA MET A 1 3.19 -13.43 12.70
C MET A 1 1.98 -13.38 11.77
N PRO A 2 1.07 -12.40 11.91
CA PRO A 2 -0.03 -12.24 10.96
C PRO A 2 0.53 -12.05 9.55
N ARG A 3 -0.08 -12.74 8.58
CA ARG A 3 0.35 -12.74 7.18
C ARG A 3 0.13 -11.34 6.60
N ARG A 4 1.21 -10.69 6.17
CA ARG A 4 1.19 -9.41 5.45
C ARG A 4 1.58 -9.71 4.00
N THR A 5 0.79 -9.27 3.04
CA THR A 5 1.01 -9.59 1.63
C THR A 5 0.79 -8.33 0.83
N ILE A 6 1.79 -7.98 0.01
CA ILE A 6 1.67 -6.92 -0.98
C ILE A 6 0.82 -7.47 -2.12
N ASP A 7 -0.18 -6.72 -2.59
CA ASP A 7 -1.04 -7.16 -3.69
C ASP A 7 -0.27 -7.16 -5.02
N ILE A 8 0.47 -6.08 -5.29
CA ILE A 8 1.32 -5.97 -6.48
C ILE A 8 2.69 -5.40 -6.09
N ALA A 9 3.75 -6.13 -6.42
CA ALA A 9 5.12 -5.75 -6.10
C ALA A 9 5.99 -5.58 -7.36
N PHE A 10 6.59 -4.40 -7.52
CA PHE A 10 7.63 -4.13 -8.52
C PHE A 10 9.00 -4.15 -7.84
N THR A 11 9.54 -5.35 -7.63
CA THR A 11 10.76 -5.60 -6.83
C THR A 11 11.97 -4.79 -7.28
N ARG A 12 12.26 -4.72 -8.59
CA ARG A 12 13.39 -3.93 -9.13
C ARG A 12 13.26 -2.43 -8.86
N ALA A 13 12.03 -1.91 -8.81
CA ALA A 13 11.75 -0.52 -8.53
C ALA A 13 11.57 -0.25 -7.02
N LYS A 14 11.55 -1.32 -6.20
CA LYS A 14 11.05 -1.32 -4.82
C LYS A 14 9.75 -0.52 -4.68
N VAL A 15 8.73 -0.85 -5.47
CA VAL A 15 7.38 -0.28 -5.32
C VAL A 15 6.41 -1.37 -4.86
N ALA A 16 5.74 -1.15 -3.75
CA ALA A 16 4.69 -2.01 -3.20
C ALA A 16 3.34 -1.30 -3.36
N VAL A 17 2.36 -2.00 -3.91
CA VAL A 17 1.00 -1.48 -4.12
C VAL A 17 0.02 -2.32 -3.30
N PHE A 18 -0.84 -1.63 -2.56
CA PHE A 18 -1.95 -2.20 -1.80
C PHE A 18 -3.28 -1.65 -2.30
N LEU A 19 -4.28 -2.52 -2.39
CA LEU A 19 -5.65 -2.18 -2.75
C LEU A 19 -6.56 -2.42 -1.54
N ASP A 20 -6.94 -1.32 -0.88
CA ASP A 20 -7.62 -1.35 0.40
C ASP A 20 -9.15 -1.36 0.21
N GLY A 21 -9.78 -2.45 0.65
CA GLY A 21 -11.22 -2.49 0.80
C GLY A 21 -11.71 -1.46 1.81
N CYS A 22 -12.71 -0.64 1.46
CA CYS A 22 -13.13 0.50 2.25
C CYS A 22 -13.57 0.12 3.66
N PHE A 23 -14.32 -0.97 3.74
CA PHE A 23 -14.82 -1.50 5.00
C PHE A 23 -13.70 -2.01 5.91
N TRP A 24 -12.75 -2.77 5.36
CA TRP A 24 -11.76 -3.51 6.15
C TRP A 24 -10.63 -2.64 6.69
N HIS A 25 -10.31 -1.56 5.97
CA HIS A 25 -9.16 -0.70 6.23
C HIS A 25 -9.57 0.70 6.72
N GLY A 26 -10.87 0.94 6.93
CA GLY A 26 -11.35 2.18 7.56
C GLY A 26 -11.28 3.39 6.64
N CYS A 27 -11.83 3.27 5.42
CA CYS A 27 -11.89 4.37 4.46
C CYS A 27 -12.52 5.64 5.08
N PRO A 28 -11.91 6.82 4.94
CA PRO A 28 -12.46 8.06 5.51
C PRO A 28 -13.81 8.47 4.87
N GLU A 29 -14.09 8.04 3.64
CA GLU A 29 -15.31 8.38 2.89
C GLU A 29 -16.45 7.38 3.12
N HIS A 30 -16.11 6.08 3.19
CA HIS A 30 -17.08 4.97 3.21
C HIS A 30 -17.05 4.16 4.51
N ALA A 31 -16.36 4.61 5.56
CA ALA A 31 -16.30 3.90 6.84
C ALA A 31 -17.71 3.71 7.43
N THR A 32 -18.24 2.49 7.27
CA THR A 32 -19.47 2.07 7.93
C THR A 32 -19.14 1.38 9.25
N GLN A 33 -19.85 1.76 10.31
CA GLN A 33 -19.76 1.07 11.60
C GLN A 33 -20.93 0.08 11.76
N PRO A 34 -20.66 -1.24 11.81
CA PRO A 34 -21.70 -2.22 12.05
C PRO A 34 -22.34 -2.02 13.43
N LYS A 35 -23.69 -1.99 13.47
CA LYS A 35 -24.44 -1.84 14.74
C LYS A 35 -24.40 -3.11 15.60
N ALA A 36 -24.40 -4.28 14.97
CA ALA A 36 -24.26 -5.55 15.67
C ALA A 36 -22.78 -5.80 15.99
N ASN A 37 -22.46 -6.21 17.24
CA ASN A 37 -21.09 -6.44 17.71
C ASN A 37 -20.16 -5.23 17.51
N ALA A 38 -20.68 -4.02 17.69
CA ALA A 38 -20.00 -2.76 17.37
C ALA A 38 -18.61 -2.64 18.01
N GLU A 39 -18.47 -3.01 19.28
CA GLU A 39 -17.19 -2.97 19.99
C GLU A 39 -16.16 -3.92 19.37
N TRP A 40 -16.57 -5.16 19.06
CA TRP A 40 -15.71 -6.13 18.40
C TRP A 40 -15.27 -5.65 17.02
N TRP A 41 -16.20 -5.07 16.24
CA TRP A 41 -15.89 -4.52 14.93
C TRP A 41 -14.93 -3.35 15.02
N ARG A 42 -15.15 -2.42 15.96
CA ARG A 42 -14.23 -1.30 16.20
C ARG A 42 -12.83 -1.82 16.50
N HIS A 43 -12.67 -2.72 17.46
CA HIS A 43 -11.36 -3.32 17.78
C HIS A 43 -10.74 -4.12 16.62
N LYS A 44 -11.56 -4.74 15.77
CA LYS A 44 -11.04 -5.44 14.59
C LYS A 44 -10.52 -4.47 13.54
N LEU A 45 -11.28 -3.41 13.23
CA LEU A 45 -10.89 -2.40 12.25
C LEU A 45 -9.68 -1.61 12.73
N ASP A 46 -9.65 -1.19 14.00
CA ASP A 46 -8.51 -0.50 14.61
C ASP A 46 -7.22 -1.33 14.49
N ARG A 47 -7.32 -2.65 14.72
CA ARG A 47 -6.17 -3.56 14.55
C ARG A 47 -5.77 -3.75 13.10
N ASN A 48 -6.69 -3.66 12.14
CA ASN A 48 -6.34 -3.69 10.72
C ASN A 48 -5.57 -2.43 10.34
N ILE A 49 -6.09 -1.26 10.69
CA ILE A 49 -5.46 0.04 10.45
C ILE A 49 -4.07 0.10 11.09
N ALA A 50 -3.93 -0.33 12.35
CA ALA A 50 -2.63 -0.38 13.02
C ALA A 50 -1.63 -1.28 12.29
N ARG A 51 -2.08 -2.42 11.76
CA ARG A 51 -1.22 -3.32 10.97
C ARG A 51 -0.86 -2.71 9.62
N ASP A 52 -1.74 -1.94 9.00
CA ASP A 52 -1.44 -1.24 7.76
C ASP A 52 -0.35 -0.19 7.97
N THR A 53 -0.45 0.60 9.04
CA THR A 53 0.58 1.57 9.43
C THR A 53 1.94 0.89 9.66
N GLU A 54 1.98 -0.18 10.48
CA GLU A 54 3.21 -0.94 10.73
C GLU A 54 3.81 -1.52 9.44
N THR A 55 2.96 -1.99 8.52
CA THR A 55 3.41 -2.52 7.23
C THR A 55 4.03 -1.43 6.36
N ASN A 56 3.42 -0.25 6.34
CA ASN A 56 3.91 0.89 5.57
C ASN A 56 5.27 1.36 6.10
N GLU A 57 5.41 1.48 7.42
CA GLU A 57 6.66 1.86 8.10
C GLU A 57 7.78 0.88 7.74
N ARG A 58 7.56 -0.42 7.96
CA ARG A 58 8.56 -1.46 7.67
C ARG A 58 9.02 -1.46 6.21
N LEU A 59 8.09 -1.36 5.27
CA LEU A 59 8.43 -1.32 3.85
C LEU A 59 9.21 -0.05 3.50
N THR A 60 8.81 1.08 4.07
CA THR A 60 9.50 2.37 3.86
C THR A 60 10.92 2.32 4.41
N ASP A 61 11.13 1.75 5.60
CA ASP A 61 12.45 1.57 6.22
C ASP A 61 13.37 0.65 5.37
N GLU A 62 12.79 -0.34 4.70
CA GLU A 62 13.48 -1.21 3.74
C GLU A 62 13.73 -0.54 2.37
N GLY A 63 13.31 0.74 2.22
CA GLY A 63 13.49 1.57 1.05
C GLY A 63 12.46 1.32 -0.06
N TRP A 64 11.31 0.74 0.26
CA TRP A 64 10.19 0.63 -0.66
C TRP A 64 9.38 1.91 -0.72
N ILE A 65 8.87 2.23 -1.91
CA ILE A 65 7.77 3.16 -2.08
C ILE A 65 6.48 2.37 -1.88
N VAL A 66 5.69 2.78 -0.89
CA VAL A 66 4.38 2.19 -0.61
C VAL A 66 3.29 3.06 -1.23
N LEU A 67 2.45 2.46 -2.07
CA LEU A 67 1.28 3.08 -2.65
C LEU A 67 0.04 2.32 -2.17
N ARG A 68 -0.92 3.03 -1.58
CA ARG A 68 -2.21 2.46 -1.19
C ARG A 68 -3.33 3.18 -1.91
N PHE A 69 -4.30 2.42 -2.38
CA PHE A 69 -5.45 2.93 -3.10
C PHE A 69 -6.71 2.28 -2.55
N TRP A 70 -7.78 3.04 -2.42
CA TRP A 70 -9.06 2.51 -1.97
C TRP A 70 -9.79 1.76 -3.09
N GLU A 71 -10.59 0.76 -2.74
CA GLU A 71 -11.41 0.01 -3.72
C GLU A 71 -12.39 0.88 -4.51
N HIS A 72 -12.75 2.06 -3.99
CA HIS A 72 -13.63 3.00 -4.68
C HIS A 72 -12.89 3.93 -5.66
N GLU A 73 -11.56 3.87 -5.73
CA GLU A 73 -10.82 4.63 -6.73
C GLU A 73 -10.94 3.99 -8.11
N ALA A 74 -11.07 4.82 -9.15
CA ALA A 74 -11.17 4.36 -10.53
C ALA A 74 -9.90 3.58 -10.94
N PRO A 75 -10.01 2.33 -11.44
CA PRO A 75 -8.86 1.49 -11.75
C PRO A 75 -7.86 2.13 -12.72
N ASP A 76 -8.34 2.84 -13.74
CA ASP A 76 -7.48 3.52 -14.72
C ASP A 76 -6.61 4.59 -14.06
N ARG A 77 -7.19 5.37 -13.13
CA ARG A 77 -6.45 6.40 -12.37
C ARG A 77 -5.42 5.80 -11.43
N VAL A 78 -5.76 4.68 -10.78
CA VAL A 78 -4.83 3.93 -9.94
C VAL A 78 -3.66 3.42 -10.78
N ALA A 79 -3.94 2.79 -11.93
CA ALA A 79 -2.94 2.27 -12.85
C ALA A 79 -1.99 3.37 -13.37
N GLU A 80 -2.52 4.53 -13.75
CA GLU A 80 -1.72 5.70 -14.16
C GLU A 80 -0.72 6.13 -13.07
N ARG A 81 -1.18 6.25 -11.82
CA ARG A 81 -0.35 6.65 -10.67
C ARG A 81 0.73 5.61 -10.37
N VAL A 82 0.37 4.32 -10.40
CA VAL A 82 1.33 3.21 -10.20
C VAL A 82 2.39 3.22 -11.30
N ALA A 83 1.98 3.33 -12.57
CA ALA A 83 2.90 3.34 -13.71
C ALA A 83 3.88 4.51 -13.61
N ALA A 84 3.40 5.71 -13.28
CA ALA A 84 4.24 6.89 -13.07
C ALA A 84 5.26 6.71 -11.94
N ALA A 85 4.84 6.15 -10.79
CA ALA A 85 5.73 5.90 -9.66
C ALA A 85 6.81 4.86 -9.99
N VAL A 86 6.44 3.77 -10.66
CA VAL A 86 7.38 2.73 -11.09
C VAL A 86 8.37 3.27 -12.11
N ALA A 87 7.91 4.04 -13.10
CA ALA A 87 8.78 4.66 -14.10
C ALA A 87 9.80 5.61 -13.45
N ARG A 88 9.37 6.41 -12.48
CA ARG A 88 10.25 7.28 -11.70
C ARG A 88 11.29 6.48 -10.91
N GLN A 89 10.86 5.46 -10.17
CA GLN A 89 11.75 4.65 -9.35
C GLN A 89 12.76 3.85 -10.16
N ARG A 90 12.38 3.33 -11.33
CA ARG A 90 13.30 2.67 -12.26
C ARG A 90 14.41 3.59 -12.76
N ARG A 91 14.14 4.88 -12.93
CA ARG A 91 15.16 5.88 -13.32
C ARG A 91 16.13 6.14 -12.18
N VAL A 92 15.63 6.34 -10.96
CA VAL A 92 16.44 6.59 -9.75
C VAL A 92 17.32 5.38 -9.43
N ARG A 93 16.78 4.17 -9.58
CA ARG A 93 17.46 2.92 -9.24
C ARG A 93 18.21 2.29 -10.43
N ARG A 94 18.34 2.99 -11.56
CA ARG A 94 19.17 2.49 -12.66
C ARG A 94 20.61 2.42 -12.14
N PRO A 95 21.30 1.28 -12.26
CA PRO A 95 22.71 1.23 -11.92
C PRO A 95 23.43 2.32 -12.72
N GLN A 96 24.24 3.14 -12.06
CA GLN A 96 25.29 3.85 -12.79
C GLN A 96 26.14 2.73 -13.39
N SER A 97 26.12 2.61 -14.72
CA SER A 97 27.06 1.75 -15.43
C SER A 97 28.46 2.12 -14.95
N GLU A 98 29.18 1.13 -14.43
CA GLU A 98 30.61 1.19 -14.15
C GLU A 98 31.30 1.88 -15.33
N GLY A 99 31.75 3.11 -15.11
CA GLY A 99 32.54 3.88 -16.03
C GLY A 99 33.78 4.32 -15.29
N GLU A 100 34.84 3.52 -15.39
CA GLU A 100 36.23 3.95 -15.56
C GLU A 100 37.15 2.73 -15.60
N GLN A 101 37.48 2.32 -16.83
CA GLN A 101 38.85 2.04 -17.27
C GLN A 101 38.98 2.53 -18.71
#